data_AF-R7WDG0-F1
#
_entry.id   AF-R7WDG0-F1
#
_cell.length_a   1.000
_cell.length_b   1.000
_cell.length_c   1.000
_cell.angle_alpha   90.00
_cell.angle_beta   90.00
_cell.angle_gamma   90.00
#
_symmetry.space_group_name_H-M   'P 1'
#
loop_
_entity.id
_entity.type
_entity.pdbx_description
1 polymer ?
#
loop_
_entity_poly.entity_id
_entity_poly.type
_entity_poly.pdbx_seq_one_letter_code
_entity_poly.pdbx_strand_id
1 'polypeptide(L)'
;MARVIVANIGSIINISGRMKNIGVAVAKLRAMQIALRRLDPLLCSKQCIHWMNSVDTLQRLEQDIKVGYGECGLKYSKRLHLSKKANLMLYRAIDLLGQGGEFLHPKSHLHGTMNFYKKKVIGFINAVDNNSGLLGIWGTGGMGKTCLLKLVSHSRSEYDDDSFNIMSVRAGIGCTVSQVQEAIATNMGLSVTHNETSQANIIRDHLSDVSFLLLLDDLWEYLDLEAVGIPLPLGSVVVSLQGGLARQKQRKVVLTTRNMNLCDKMGCSHDNTIKMECLDEEDAWKLYRRGWSVFINRDFDIEGNRLLPEIQPEQESSSWKYPRDDRFLGMVGFYNKVCYSIEDKGTQSLLLGVWGMRGVGKTTLLRLVRDAYTGNTCFKHIMFVGAGTGSVVNNVQHAIAVNLGLDLAMMSSLDELSRAMHIFNYLEHESFLLLLDDIREPFNWWAVGLPILSHRRQKIIFVTRSRAACALMGCHAANIIEMWCLGKNDAWSLFKDKVGIGIIDDHPQVHHLAKQMVSRCGGLPLALCALGRAMSNKRDPREWRSACGQLTAIGLEPCEIDEKVGTIIIDPLYG
;
A
#
# COMPACT_ATOMS: atom_id res chain seq x y z
N MET A 1 -19.18 26.38 -36.52
CA MET A 1 -18.56 27.52 -35.80
C MET A 1 -19.29 27.89 -34.52
N ALA A 2 -20.62 28.04 -34.50
CA ALA A 2 -21.40 28.39 -33.28
C ALA A 2 -21.29 27.36 -32.12
N ARG A 3 -21.19 26.06 -32.39
CA ARG A 3 -21.02 25.01 -31.35
C ARG A 3 -19.64 25.02 -30.68
N VAL A 4 -18.58 25.39 -31.41
CA VAL A 4 -17.22 25.55 -30.87
C VAL A 4 -17.14 26.81 -30.00
N ILE A 5 -17.89 27.85 -30.38
CA ILE A 5 -18.01 29.08 -29.59
C ILE A 5 -18.77 28.78 -28.26
N VAL A 6 -19.87 28.01 -28.28
CA VAL A 6 -20.62 27.64 -27.05
C VAL A 6 -19.80 26.73 -26.11
N ALA A 7 -19.02 25.78 -26.64
CA ALA A 7 -18.15 24.93 -25.83
C ALA A 7 -16.96 25.70 -25.20
N ASN A 8 -16.36 26.63 -25.95
CA ASN A 8 -15.34 27.52 -25.39
C ASN A 8 -15.91 28.51 -24.38
N ILE A 9 -17.13 29.00 -24.60
CA ILE A 9 -17.88 29.83 -23.67
C ILE A 9 -18.12 29.09 -22.33
N GLY A 10 -18.45 27.80 -22.35
CA GLY A 10 -18.62 26.99 -21.13
C GLY A 10 -17.36 26.89 -20.24
N SER A 11 -16.17 26.77 -20.84
CA SER A 11 -14.89 26.74 -20.10
C SER A 11 -14.45 28.12 -19.57
N ILE A 12 -14.89 29.19 -20.24
CA ILE A 12 -14.61 30.59 -19.90
C ILE A 12 -15.56 31.09 -18.80
N ILE A 13 -16.76 30.50 -18.68
CA ILE A 13 -17.85 30.95 -17.79
C ILE A 13 -17.84 30.29 -16.39
N ASN A 14 -17.08 29.22 -16.12
CA ASN A 14 -17.02 28.65 -14.76
C ASN A 14 -16.13 29.45 -13.78
N ILE A 15 -16.31 30.78 -13.78
CA ILE A 15 -15.69 31.71 -12.83
C ILE A 15 -16.22 31.43 -11.42
N SER A 16 -17.50 31.05 -11.26
CA SER A 16 -18.06 30.75 -9.94
C SER A 16 -17.39 29.55 -9.26
N GLY A 17 -17.13 28.46 -9.98
CA GLY A 17 -16.41 27.30 -9.45
C GLY A 17 -14.95 27.64 -9.12
N ARG A 18 -14.28 28.44 -9.96
CA ARG A 18 -12.92 28.91 -9.68
C ARG A 18 -12.87 29.84 -8.47
N MET A 19 -13.83 30.74 -8.32
CA MET A 19 -13.95 31.62 -7.16
C MET A 19 -14.22 30.84 -5.87
N LYS A 20 -14.99 29.75 -5.93
CA LYS A 20 -15.18 28.85 -4.78
C LYS A 20 -13.86 28.19 -4.37
N ASN A 21 -13.09 27.67 -5.33
CA ASN A 21 -11.79 27.05 -5.06
C ASN A 21 -10.76 28.05 -4.52
N ILE A 22 -10.74 29.26 -5.07
CA ILE A 22 -9.90 30.37 -4.59
C ILE A 22 -10.26 30.73 -3.14
N GLY A 23 -11.56 30.86 -2.82
CA GLY A 23 -12.00 31.16 -1.46
C GLY A 23 -11.59 30.11 -0.44
N VAL A 24 -11.63 28.82 -0.81
CA VAL A 24 -11.12 27.73 0.05
C VAL A 24 -9.61 27.83 0.24
N ALA A 25 -8.84 28.09 -0.81
CA ALA A 25 -7.39 28.22 -0.74
C ALA A 25 -6.97 29.43 0.12
N VAL A 26 -7.63 30.58 -0.05
CA VAL A 26 -7.37 31.80 0.72
C VAL A 26 -7.75 31.62 2.19
N ALA A 27 -8.85 30.92 2.50
CA ALA A 27 -9.22 30.59 3.88
C ALA A 27 -8.15 29.72 4.57
N LYS A 28 -7.59 28.72 3.87
CA LYS A 28 -6.48 27.89 4.38
C LYS A 28 -5.21 28.71 4.61
N LEU A 29 -4.82 29.55 3.66
CA LEU A 29 -3.67 30.45 3.80
C LEU A 29 -3.84 31.41 4.99
N ARG A 30 -5.05 31.92 5.22
CA ARG A 30 -5.36 32.77 6.37
C ARG A 30 -5.23 32.02 7.69
N ALA A 31 -5.70 30.77 7.77
CA ALA A 31 -5.52 29.94 8.95
C ALA A 31 -4.04 29.68 9.26
N MET A 32 -3.24 29.37 8.24
CA MET A 32 -1.79 29.22 8.37
C MET A 32 -1.10 30.51 8.83
N GLN A 33 -1.51 31.65 8.26
CA GLN A 33 -0.99 32.97 8.64
C GLN A 33 -1.31 33.34 10.10
N ILE A 34 -2.52 32.99 10.59
CA ILE A 34 -2.91 33.18 12.00
C ILE A 34 -2.08 32.26 12.91
N ALA A 35 -1.86 31.01 12.52
CA ALA A 35 -1.03 30.08 13.28
C ALA A 35 0.42 30.57 13.39
N LEU A 36 1.01 31.04 12.28
CA LEU A 36 2.35 31.61 12.27
C LEU A 36 2.48 32.89 13.11
N ARG A 37 1.45 33.73 13.16
CA ARG A 37 1.41 34.93 14.03
C ARG A 37 1.31 34.61 15.52
N ARG A 38 0.85 33.42 15.89
CA ARG A 38 0.76 32.94 17.28
C ARG A 38 2.08 32.31 17.77
N LEU A 39 2.92 31.87 16.84
CA LEU A 39 4.29 31.46 17.12
C LEU A 39 5.14 32.74 17.26
N ASP A 40 5.89 32.83 18.36
CA ASP A 40 6.64 34.00 18.86
C ASP A 40 7.04 35.08 17.81
N PRO A 41 6.71 36.38 18.03
CA PRO A 41 7.05 37.49 17.12
C PRO A 41 8.54 37.63 16.77
N LEU A 42 9.44 37.12 17.61
CA LEU A 42 10.90 37.22 17.40
C LEU A 42 11.46 36.18 16.41
N LEU A 43 10.66 35.20 15.99
CA LEU A 43 11.09 34.03 15.20
C LEU A 43 10.72 34.07 13.70
N CYS A 44 10.02 35.11 13.23
CA CYS A 44 9.63 35.18 11.81
C CYS A 44 10.80 35.60 10.91
N SER A 45 11.39 34.63 10.20
CA SER A 45 12.40 34.88 9.17
C SER A 45 11.91 35.88 8.10
N LYS A 46 12.83 36.60 7.43
CA LYS A 46 12.49 37.52 6.33
C LYS A 46 11.63 36.84 5.24
N GLN A 47 11.84 35.54 5.02
CA GLN A 47 11.06 34.74 4.08
C GLN A 47 9.62 34.49 4.57
N CYS A 48 9.42 34.20 5.85
CA CYS A 48 8.09 34.07 6.44
C CYS A 48 7.30 35.39 6.35
N ILE A 49 7.94 36.53 6.65
CA ILE A 49 7.31 37.85 6.55
C ILE A 49 6.91 38.17 5.10
N HIS A 50 7.79 37.89 4.13
CA HIS A 50 7.49 38.07 2.72
C HIS A 50 6.33 37.17 2.25
N TRP A 51 6.30 35.92 2.72
CA TRP A 51 5.21 34.99 2.47
C TRP A 51 3.88 35.51 3.06
N MET A 52 3.87 35.98 4.30
CA MET A 52 2.68 36.56 4.95
C MET A 52 2.13 37.76 4.18
N ASN A 53 3.00 38.66 3.70
CA ASN A 53 2.61 39.80 2.86
C ASN A 53 2.03 39.35 1.51
N SER A 54 2.53 38.23 0.96
CA SER A 54 2.02 37.64 -0.28
C SER A 54 0.63 37.03 -0.09
N VAL A 55 0.36 36.43 1.07
CA VAL A 55 -0.99 35.97 1.47
C VAL A 55 -1.96 37.13 1.62
N ASP A 56 -1.55 38.24 2.26
CA ASP A 56 -2.38 39.45 2.38
C ASP A 56 -2.71 40.05 1.00
N THR A 57 -1.75 40.01 0.07
CA THR A 57 -1.95 40.47 -1.30
C THR A 57 -2.96 39.60 -2.06
N LEU A 58 -2.91 38.27 -1.87
CA LEU A 58 -3.92 37.37 -2.43
C LEU A 58 -5.31 37.63 -1.86
N GLN A 59 -5.44 37.88 -0.55
CA GLN A 59 -6.74 38.20 0.06
C GLN A 59 -7.38 39.45 -0.57
N ARG A 60 -6.59 40.50 -0.83
CA ARG A 60 -7.07 41.71 -1.52
C ARG A 60 -7.49 41.42 -2.96
N LEU A 61 -6.68 40.66 -3.69
CA LEU A 61 -6.99 40.25 -5.07
C LEU A 61 -8.26 39.39 -5.16
N GLU A 62 -8.52 38.55 -4.16
CA GLU A 62 -9.78 37.81 -4.07
C GLU A 62 -10.98 38.75 -4.04
N GLN A 63 -10.90 39.77 -3.19
CA GLN A 63 -11.97 40.72 -2.98
C GLN A 63 -12.19 41.59 -4.22
N ASP A 64 -11.12 42.04 -4.88
CA ASP A 64 -11.19 42.78 -6.13
C ASP A 64 -11.89 41.98 -7.24
N ILE A 65 -11.59 40.67 -7.33
CA ILE A 65 -12.23 39.79 -8.32
C ILE A 65 -13.71 39.53 -7.94
N LYS A 66 -14.04 39.40 -6.65
CA LYS A 66 -15.44 39.27 -6.18
C LYS A 66 -16.27 40.50 -6.54
N VAL A 67 -15.76 41.70 -6.25
CA VAL A 67 -16.43 42.97 -6.56
C VAL A 67 -16.54 43.14 -8.07
N GLY A 68 -15.43 42.96 -8.81
CA GLY A 68 -15.42 43.06 -10.27
C GLY A 68 -16.35 42.05 -10.95
N TYR A 69 -16.52 40.85 -10.38
CA TYR A 69 -17.48 39.86 -10.89
C TYR A 69 -18.94 40.28 -10.64
N GLY A 70 -19.24 40.88 -9.48
CA GLY A 70 -20.55 41.45 -9.17
C GLY A 70 -20.95 42.60 -10.10
N GLU A 71 -20.00 43.44 -10.49
CA GLU A 71 -20.21 44.61 -11.37
C GLU A 71 -20.19 44.25 -12.87
N CYS A 72 -19.78 43.04 -13.24
CA CYS A 72 -19.48 42.69 -14.63
C CYS A 72 -20.70 42.50 -15.56
N GLY A 73 -21.90 42.27 -15.01
CA GLY A 73 -23.08 41.94 -15.82
C GLY A 73 -22.82 40.80 -16.83
N LEU A 74 -23.41 40.88 -18.03
CA LEU A 74 -23.24 39.90 -19.13
C LEU A 74 -22.05 40.22 -20.08
N LYS A 75 -21.19 41.19 -19.76
CA LYS A 75 -20.10 41.62 -20.68
C LYS A 75 -18.97 40.58 -20.76
N TYR A 76 -18.90 39.89 -21.89
CA TYR A 76 -17.98 38.78 -22.16
C TYR A 76 -16.49 39.14 -22.00
N SER A 77 -16.05 40.30 -22.51
CA SER A 77 -14.64 40.71 -22.45
C SER A 77 -14.13 40.92 -21.02
N LYS A 78 -14.95 41.51 -20.14
CA LYS A 78 -14.62 41.68 -18.72
C LYS A 78 -14.62 40.35 -17.97
N ARG A 79 -15.56 39.45 -18.26
CA ARG A 79 -15.58 38.08 -17.68
C ARG A 79 -14.34 37.27 -18.07
N LEU A 80 -13.91 37.33 -19.33
CA LEU A 80 -12.69 36.65 -19.78
C LEU A 80 -11.44 37.19 -19.07
N HIS A 81 -11.36 38.51 -18.89
CA HIS A 81 -10.25 39.14 -18.16
C HIS A 81 -10.22 38.71 -16.69
N LEU A 82 -11.36 38.73 -16.00
CA LEU A 82 -11.46 38.26 -14.60
C LEU A 82 -11.16 36.76 -14.47
N SER A 83 -11.57 35.94 -15.44
CA SER A 83 -11.27 34.50 -15.49
C SER A 83 -9.77 34.22 -15.57
N LYS A 84 -9.03 35.00 -16.37
CA LYS A 84 -7.56 34.92 -16.44
C LYS A 84 -6.90 35.38 -15.13
N LYS A 85 -7.40 36.46 -14.53
CA LYS A 85 -6.92 36.98 -13.23
C LYS A 85 -7.14 35.95 -12.11
N ALA A 86 -8.29 35.29 -12.08
CA ALA A 86 -8.63 34.23 -11.13
C ALA A 86 -7.74 32.98 -11.30
N ASN A 87 -7.45 32.56 -12.53
CA ASN A 87 -6.54 31.43 -12.76
C ASN A 87 -5.12 31.73 -12.27
N LEU A 88 -4.58 32.92 -12.56
CA LEU A 88 -3.26 33.32 -12.07
C LEU A 88 -3.22 33.35 -10.54
N MET A 89 -4.31 33.80 -9.92
CA MET A 89 -4.47 33.81 -8.47
C MET A 89 -4.48 32.41 -7.87
N LEU A 90 -5.15 31.45 -8.52
CA LEU A 90 -5.19 30.05 -8.07
C LEU A 90 -3.80 29.41 -8.06
N TYR A 91 -2.99 29.63 -9.11
CA TYR A 91 -1.61 29.12 -9.15
C TYR A 91 -0.75 29.72 -8.04
N ARG A 92 -0.87 31.02 -7.79
CA ARG A 92 -0.16 31.69 -6.68
C ARG A 92 -0.61 31.16 -5.32
N ALA A 93 -1.89 30.87 -5.14
CA ALA A 93 -2.41 30.33 -3.89
C ALA A 93 -1.88 28.91 -3.61
N ILE A 94 -1.76 28.06 -4.65
CA ILE A 94 -1.20 26.72 -4.53
C ILE A 94 0.29 26.76 -4.14
N ASP A 95 1.07 27.63 -4.78
CA ASP A 95 2.49 27.82 -4.47
C ASP A 95 2.69 28.30 -3.03
N LEU A 96 1.92 29.30 -2.58
CA LEU A 96 1.97 29.77 -1.21
C LEU A 96 1.49 28.72 -0.20
N LEU A 97 0.54 27.84 -0.54
CA LEU A 97 0.13 26.74 0.33
C LEU A 97 1.27 25.73 0.53
N GLY A 98 2.05 25.47 -0.53
CA GLY A 98 3.27 24.66 -0.45
C GLY A 98 4.31 25.28 0.48
N GLN A 99 4.65 26.55 0.26
CA GLN A 99 5.61 27.30 1.08
C GLN A 99 5.16 27.43 2.55
N GLY A 100 3.87 27.70 2.78
CA GLY A 100 3.27 27.79 4.12
C GLY A 100 3.37 26.49 4.91
N GLY A 101 3.22 25.36 4.22
CA GLY A 101 3.44 24.03 4.79
C GLY A 101 4.88 23.81 5.25
N GLU A 102 5.88 24.39 4.56
CA GLU A 102 7.29 24.28 4.95
C GLU A 102 7.63 25.12 6.20
N PHE A 103 7.00 26.29 6.38
CA PHE A 103 7.18 27.11 7.59
C PHE A 103 6.54 26.48 8.83
N LEU A 104 5.38 25.83 8.68
CA LEU A 104 4.72 25.11 9.76
C LEU A 104 5.36 23.73 10.04
N HIS A 105 6.09 23.18 9.07
CA HIS A 105 6.73 21.87 9.16
C HIS A 105 8.14 21.87 8.52
N PRO A 106 9.16 22.39 9.22
CA PRO A 106 10.53 22.35 8.73
C PRO A 106 10.99 20.90 8.51
N LYS A 107 11.50 20.59 7.31
CA LYS A 107 11.97 19.24 6.90
C LYS A 107 13.24 18.75 7.60
N SER A 108 13.76 19.46 8.58
CA SER A 108 15.01 19.12 9.24
C SER A 108 14.80 19.00 10.74
N HIS A 109 15.18 17.83 11.27
CA HIS A 109 15.30 17.46 12.69
C HIS A 109 14.08 16.75 13.31
N LEU A 110 13.75 15.57 12.79
CA LEU A 110 12.92 14.57 13.48
C LEU A 110 13.82 13.70 14.38
N HIS A 111 14.04 14.14 15.61
CA HIS A 111 14.90 13.47 16.58
C HIS A 111 14.30 12.13 17.01
N GLY A 112 15.03 11.02 16.85
CA GLY A 112 14.52 9.69 17.21
C GLY A 112 13.86 8.89 16.09
N THR A 113 13.79 9.44 14.87
CA THR A 113 13.30 8.67 13.70
C THR A 113 14.38 7.79 13.05
N MET A 114 13.95 6.76 12.32
CA MET A 114 14.85 5.83 11.61
C MET A 114 15.82 6.55 10.65
N ASN A 115 15.38 7.62 9.98
CA ASN A 115 16.22 8.43 9.09
C ASN A 115 17.30 9.22 9.85
N PHE A 116 16.98 9.72 11.05
CA PHE A 116 17.95 10.39 11.91
C PHE A 116 19.05 9.42 12.33
N TYR A 117 18.67 8.23 12.80
CA TYR A 117 19.65 7.22 13.18
C TYR A 117 20.44 6.69 11.97
N LYS A 118 19.79 6.47 10.82
CA LYS A 118 20.46 6.06 9.58
C LYS A 118 21.54 7.06 9.18
N LYS A 119 21.25 8.38 9.22
CA LYS A 119 22.24 9.42 8.92
C LYS A 119 23.43 9.39 9.86
N LYS A 120 23.21 9.14 11.17
CA LYS A 120 24.31 9.00 12.13
C LYS A 120 25.20 7.79 11.83
N VAL A 121 24.59 6.64 11.53
CA VAL A 121 25.32 5.42 11.19
C VAL A 121 26.10 5.59 9.88
N ILE A 122 25.48 6.15 8.83
CA ILE A 122 26.16 6.45 7.56
C ILE A 122 27.30 7.46 7.77
N GLY A 123 27.08 8.49 8.59
CA GLY A 123 28.14 9.45 8.94
C GLY A 123 29.34 8.78 9.62
N PHE A 124 29.10 7.81 10.50
CA PHE A 124 30.18 7.01 11.10
C PHE A 124 30.91 6.13 10.08
N ILE A 125 30.18 5.47 9.18
CA ILE A 125 30.76 4.61 8.14
C ILE A 125 31.67 5.42 7.20
N ASN A 126 31.20 6.61 6.77
CA ASN A 126 31.91 7.48 5.84
C ASN A 126 33.05 8.30 6.48
N ALA A 127 33.23 8.22 7.80
CA ALA A 127 34.26 9.00 8.48
C ALA A 127 35.66 8.42 8.26
N VAL A 128 36.38 8.99 7.27
CA VAL A 128 37.71 8.57 6.79
C VAL A 128 38.82 8.79 7.82
N ASP A 129 38.71 9.80 8.68
CA ASP A 129 39.74 10.16 9.67
C ASP A 129 39.40 9.68 11.09
N ASN A 130 38.34 8.87 11.25
CA ASN A 130 37.89 8.45 12.57
C ASN A 130 38.68 7.22 13.03
N ASN A 131 39.53 7.41 14.05
CA ASN A 131 40.30 6.35 14.71
C ASN A 131 39.39 5.32 15.41
N SER A 132 38.12 5.63 15.65
CA SER A 132 37.17 4.64 16.14
C SER A 132 36.53 3.87 14.98
N GLY A 133 36.75 2.56 14.97
CA GLY A 133 36.09 1.64 14.05
C GLY A 133 34.99 0.81 14.68
N LEU A 134 34.48 1.18 15.86
CA LEU A 134 33.40 0.46 16.53
C LEU A 134 32.26 1.41 16.90
N LEU A 135 31.04 1.11 16.44
CA LEU A 135 29.82 1.85 16.77
C LEU A 135 28.81 0.94 17.47
N GLY A 136 28.40 1.32 18.69
CA GLY A 136 27.38 0.60 19.45
C GLY A 136 26.01 1.25 19.37
N ILE A 137 25.00 0.55 18.88
CA ILE A 137 23.61 1.01 18.85
C ILE A 137 22.82 0.27 19.93
N TRP A 138 22.29 0.97 20.92
CA TRP A 138 21.59 0.33 22.03
C TRP A 138 20.22 0.93 22.31
N GLY A 139 19.31 0.15 22.88
CA GLY A 139 17.96 0.61 23.25
C GLY A 139 17.02 -0.55 23.52
N THR A 140 15.81 -0.28 24.01
CA THR A 140 14.82 -1.32 24.35
C THR A 140 14.38 -2.15 23.14
N GLY A 141 13.85 -3.35 23.38
CA GLY A 141 13.29 -4.20 22.33
C GLY A 141 12.14 -3.50 21.58
N GLY A 142 12.01 -3.73 20.27
CA GLY A 142 10.94 -3.13 19.46
C GLY A 142 11.24 -1.75 18.86
N MET A 143 12.33 -1.07 19.26
CA MET A 143 12.70 0.25 18.73
C MET A 143 13.26 0.26 17.29
N GLY A 144 13.29 -0.89 16.62
CA GLY A 144 13.73 -0.97 15.23
C GLY A 144 15.25 -0.97 14.99
N LYS A 145 16.09 -1.30 15.98
CA LYS A 145 17.56 -1.47 15.83
C LYS A 145 17.95 -2.40 14.67
N THR A 146 17.35 -3.59 14.63
CA THR A 146 17.53 -4.55 13.51
C THR A 146 17.08 -3.95 12.18
N CYS A 147 15.98 -3.18 12.18
CA CYS A 147 15.49 -2.48 10.99
C CYS A 147 16.49 -1.41 10.53
N LEU A 148 17.12 -0.68 11.45
CA LEU A 148 18.17 0.29 11.17
C LEU A 148 19.39 -0.36 10.50
N LEU A 149 19.92 -1.46 11.07
CA LEU A 149 21.05 -2.17 10.46
C LEU A 149 20.70 -2.70 9.06
N LYS A 150 19.50 -3.24 8.88
CA LYS A 150 19.02 -3.66 7.54
C LYS A 150 18.90 -2.50 6.59
N LEU A 151 18.39 -1.35 7.01
CA LEU A 151 18.31 -0.16 6.16
C LEU A 151 19.70 0.31 5.74
N VAL A 152 20.65 0.32 6.69
CA VAL A 152 22.05 0.65 6.38
C VAL A 152 22.62 -0.37 5.39
N SER A 153 22.48 -1.68 5.63
CA SER A 153 23.03 -2.72 4.74
C SER A 153 22.53 -2.64 3.29
N HIS A 154 21.30 -2.15 3.08
CA HIS A 154 20.70 -1.97 1.75
C HIS A 154 20.96 -0.59 1.13
N SER A 155 21.44 0.39 1.90
CA SER A 155 21.72 1.75 1.42
C SER A 155 23.16 1.90 0.93
N ARG A 156 23.70 0.85 0.29
CA ARG A 156 25.11 0.79 -0.13
C ARG A 156 25.50 2.00 -0.98
N SER A 157 24.67 2.42 -1.92
CA SER A 157 24.92 3.61 -2.76
C SER A 157 25.11 4.93 -1.99
N GLU A 158 24.78 5.00 -0.69
CA GLU A 158 24.96 6.19 0.15
C GLU A 158 26.32 6.23 0.89
N TYR A 159 27.08 5.14 0.87
CA TYR A 159 28.39 5.02 1.53
C TYR A 159 29.40 4.13 0.79
N ASP A 160 29.03 3.57 -0.35
CA ASP A 160 29.79 2.56 -1.08
C ASP A 160 30.07 3.00 -2.52
N ASP A 161 31.36 3.04 -2.85
CA ASP A 161 31.95 3.19 -4.19
C ASP A 161 32.94 2.02 -4.41
N ASP A 162 32.53 0.79 -4.07
CA ASP A 162 33.33 -0.46 -4.07
C ASP A 162 34.40 -0.59 -2.97
N SER A 163 34.19 0.04 -1.80
CA SER A 163 35.26 0.21 -0.79
C SER A 163 35.23 -0.75 0.40
N PHE A 164 34.11 -1.42 0.69
CA PHE A 164 33.98 -2.29 1.87
C PHE A 164 33.46 -3.69 1.53
N ASN A 165 34.08 -4.72 2.13
CA ASN A 165 33.46 -6.04 2.26
C ASN A 165 32.44 -6.02 3.42
N ILE A 166 31.15 -6.03 3.07
CA ILE A 166 30.07 -5.91 4.06
C ILE A 166 29.64 -7.31 4.50
N MET A 167 29.74 -7.57 5.80
CA MET A 167 29.30 -8.80 6.45
C MET A 167 28.19 -8.48 7.44
N SER A 168 27.12 -9.27 7.44
CA SER A 168 26.03 -9.14 8.41
C SER A 168 25.88 -10.44 9.18
N VAL A 169 25.92 -10.36 10.50
CA VAL A 169 25.84 -11.52 11.39
C VAL A 169 24.82 -11.23 12.47
N ARG A 170 23.89 -12.16 12.65
CA ARG A 170 22.92 -12.11 13.75
C ARG A 170 23.42 -12.95 14.91
N ALA A 171 23.69 -12.32 16.04
CA ALA A 171 24.20 -13.00 17.23
C ALA A 171 23.08 -13.73 17.99
N GLY A 172 22.06 -13.00 18.44
CA GLY A 172 20.98 -13.58 19.25
C GLY A 172 21.43 -14.00 20.66
N ILE A 173 20.54 -14.65 21.39
CA ILE A 173 20.78 -15.12 22.76
C ILE A 173 21.67 -16.37 22.72
N GLY A 174 22.71 -16.41 23.58
CA GLY A 174 23.63 -17.55 23.67
C GLY A 174 24.60 -17.67 22.50
N CYS A 175 24.84 -16.57 21.78
CA CYS A 175 25.78 -16.53 20.66
C CYS A 175 27.20 -16.89 21.10
N THR A 176 27.81 -17.84 20.42
CA THR A 176 29.19 -18.29 20.66
C THR A 176 30.15 -17.75 19.58
N VAL A 177 31.45 -17.70 19.89
CA VAL A 177 32.49 -17.30 18.94
C VAL A 177 32.44 -18.16 17.67
N SER A 178 32.36 -19.49 17.80
CA SER A 178 32.22 -20.41 16.64
C SER A 178 31.04 -20.07 15.73
N GLN A 179 29.88 -19.66 16.26
CA GLN A 179 28.72 -19.31 15.43
C GLN A 179 28.96 -18.03 14.62
N VAL A 180 29.62 -17.04 15.22
CA VAL A 180 29.99 -15.80 14.51
C VAL A 180 31.04 -16.11 13.44
N GLN A 181 32.03 -16.95 13.75
CA GLN A 181 33.04 -17.39 12.81
C GLN A 181 32.43 -18.10 11.59
N GLU A 182 31.49 -19.03 11.81
CA GLU A 182 30.79 -19.74 10.74
C GLU A 182 29.97 -18.79 9.86
N ALA A 183 29.26 -17.83 10.46
CA ALA A 183 28.50 -16.81 9.73
C ALA A 183 29.41 -15.91 8.88
N ILE A 184 30.55 -15.50 9.40
CA ILE A 184 31.55 -14.69 8.67
C ILE A 184 32.17 -15.51 7.54
N ALA A 185 32.59 -16.75 7.80
CA ALA A 185 33.18 -17.63 6.80
C ALA A 185 32.20 -17.88 5.66
N THR A 186 30.91 -18.11 5.97
CA THR A 186 29.85 -18.29 4.98
C THR A 186 29.64 -17.02 4.15
N ASN A 187 29.58 -15.85 4.79
CA ASN A 187 29.43 -14.56 4.08
C ASN A 187 30.58 -14.26 3.11
N MET A 188 31.79 -14.75 3.40
CA MET A 188 33.00 -14.50 2.59
C MET A 188 33.40 -15.68 1.68
N GLY A 189 32.72 -16.82 1.76
CA GLY A 189 33.08 -18.03 1.00
C GLY A 189 34.40 -18.69 1.46
N LEU A 190 34.72 -18.60 2.75
CA LEU A 190 35.93 -19.21 3.34
C LEU A 190 35.66 -20.65 3.78
N SER A 191 36.72 -21.44 3.93
CA SER A 191 36.63 -22.80 4.51
C SER A 191 36.22 -22.73 5.99
N VAL A 192 35.32 -23.63 6.38
CA VAL A 192 34.86 -23.80 7.77
C VAL A 192 35.59 -25.00 8.39
N THR A 193 36.12 -24.82 9.60
CA THR A 193 36.86 -25.80 10.37
C THR A 193 36.25 -25.95 11.76
N HIS A 194 36.42 -27.12 12.40
CA HIS A 194 35.89 -27.38 13.74
C HIS A 194 36.74 -26.80 14.88
N ASN A 195 37.88 -26.16 14.58
CA ASN A 195 38.77 -25.59 15.57
C ASN A 195 38.65 -24.06 15.54
N GLU A 196 38.13 -23.46 16.61
CA GLU A 196 37.89 -22.01 16.69
C GLU A 196 39.17 -21.19 16.47
N THR A 197 40.34 -21.64 16.94
CA THR A 197 41.61 -20.94 16.75
C THR A 197 42.06 -20.98 15.29
N SER A 198 41.94 -22.14 14.64
CA SER A 198 42.23 -22.26 13.21
C SER A 198 41.27 -21.43 12.38
N GLN A 199 39.98 -21.41 12.73
CA GLN A 199 38.97 -20.62 12.04
C GLN A 199 39.21 -19.11 12.19
N ALA A 200 39.59 -18.67 13.40
CA ALA A 200 39.97 -17.28 13.66
C ALA A 200 41.16 -16.84 12.79
N ASN A 201 42.17 -17.69 12.62
CA ASN A 201 43.32 -17.41 11.76
C ASN A 201 42.90 -17.23 10.29
N ILE A 202 42.05 -18.13 9.77
CA ILE A 202 41.55 -18.05 8.40
C ILE A 202 40.80 -16.74 8.17
N ILE A 203 39.91 -16.36 9.09
CA ILE A 203 39.15 -15.12 9.02
C ILE A 203 40.08 -13.90 9.10
N ARG A 204 41.03 -13.92 10.04
CA ARG A 204 41.97 -12.83 10.26
C ARG A 204 42.89 -12.60 9.07
N ASP A 205 43.44 -13.66 8.49
CA ASP A 205 44.32 -13.58 7.33
C ASP A 205 43.59 -12.97 6.14
N HIS A 206 42.32 -13.35 5.93
CA HIS A 206 41.49 -12.76 4.88
C HIS A 206 41.15 -11.29 5.14
N LEU A 207 40.72 -10.95 6.36
CA LEU A 207 40.28 -9.61 6.72
C LEU A 207 41.41 -8.58 6.88
N SER A 208 42.65 -9.03 7.09
CA SER A 208 43.78 -8.13 7.35
C SER A 208 44.09 -7.20 6.17
N ASP A 209 43.92 -7.68 4.94
CA ASP A 209 44.27 -6.98 3.71
C ASP A 209 43.09 -6.32 3.00
N VAL A 210 41.89 -6.36 3.59
CA VAL A 210 40.68 -5.76 3.01
C VAL A 210 40.05 -4.72 3.93
N SER A 211 39.36 -3.77 3.32
CA SER A 211 38.43 -2.90 4.06
C SER A 211 37.14 -3.68 4.28
N PHE A 212 36.58 -3.62 5.49
CA PHE A 212 35.37 -4.35 5.82
C PHE A 212 34.44 -3.56 6.75
N LEU A 213 33.15 -3.87 6.60
CA LEU A 213 32.08 -3.40 7.48
C LEU A 213 31.36 -4.62 8.04
N LEU A 214 31.51 -4.87 9.34
CA LEU A 214 30.81 -5.95 10.04
C LEU A 214 29.60 -5.40 10.79
N LEU A 215 28.40 -5.86 10.43
CA LEU A 215 27.14 -5.53 11.10
C LEU A 215 26.77 -6.69 12.04
N LEU A 216 26.90 -6.49 13.36
CA LEU A 216 26.56 -7.47 14.39
C LEU A 216 25.18 -7.15 14.98
N ASP A 217 24.16 -7.90 14.59
CA ASP A 217 22.79 -7.67 15.03
C ASP A 217 22.40 -8.51 16.27
N ASP A 218 21.71 -7.85 17.20
CA ASP A 218 21.11 -8.43 18.41
C ASP A 218 22.11 -9.13 19.32
N LEU A 219 23.16 -8.41 19.73
CA LEU A 219 24.18 -8.89 20.67
C LEU A 219 23.68 -8.78 22.12
N TRP A 220 23.67 -9.90 22.84
CA TRP A 220 23.18 -9.99 24.22
C TRP A 220 24.30 -10.04 25.27
N GLU A 221 25.44 -10.64 24.92
CA GLU A 221 26.59 -10.85 25.81
C GLU A 221 27.88 -10.41 25.14
N TYR A 222 28.97 -10.34 25.93
CA TYR A 222 30.29 -9.94 25.43
C TYR A 222 30.78 -10.94 24.38
N LEU A 223 31.32 -10.40 23.28
CA LEU A 223 31.90 -11.17 22.20
C LEU A 223 33.33 -10.69 21.95
N ASP A 224 34.29 -11.59 22.13
CA ASP A 224 35.69 -11.31 21.84
C ASP A 224 35.92 -11.30 20.31
N LEU A 225 36.10 -10.11 19.76
CA LEU A 225 36.31 -9.92 18.33
C LEU A 225 37.65 -10.52 17.85
N GLU A 226 38.69 -10.54 18.67
CA GLU A 226 39.97 -11.18 18.30
C GLU A 226 39.82 -12.70 18.25
N ALA A 227 39.09 -13.29 19.20
CA ALA A 227 38.77 -14.72 19.19
C ALA A 227 37.92 -15.11 17.97
N VAL A 228 37.06 -14.22 17.48
CA VAL A 228 36.33 -14.39 16.21
C VAL A 228 37.27 -14.33 14.99
N GLY A 229 38.44 -13.69 15.11
CA GLY A 229 39.38 -13.48 14.01
C GLY A 229 39.25 -12.10 13.35
N ILE A 230 38.58 -11.14 13.99
CA ILE A 230 38.52 -9.76 13.50
C ILE A 230 39.86 -9.07 13.79
N PRO A 231 40.58 -8.55 12.77
CA PRO A 231 41.89 -7.95 12.98
C PRO A 231 41.77 -6.57 13.64
N LEU A 232 42.43 -6.41 14.79
CA LEU A 232 42.61 -5.12 15.46
C LEU A 232 43.92 -4.42 15.02
N PRO A 233 44.05 -3.10 15.14
CA PRO A 233 43.02 -2.14 15.59
C PRO A 233 41.90 -1.96 14.54
N LEU A 234 40.72 -1.54 15.02
CA LEU A 234 39.63 -1.08 14.16
C LEU A 234 39.83 0.40 13.78
N GLY A 235 39.15 0.86 12.72
CA GLY A 235 39.21 2.22 12.21
C GLY A 235 40.04 2.32 10.93
N SER A 236 40.65 3.48 10.72
CA SER A 236 41.56 3.73 9.61
C SER A 236 42.95 3.16 9.93
N VAL A 237 43.35 2.10 9.23
CA VAL A 237 44.62 1.41 9.47
C VAL A 237 45.51 1.48 8.24
N VAL A 238 46.80 1.80 8.43
CA VAL A 238 47.79 1.76 7.35
C VAL A 238 48.44 0.39 7.32
N VAL A 239 48.29 -0.34 6.21
CA VAL A 239 48.92 -1.64 5.99
C VAL A 239 50.09 -1.47 5.03
N SER A 240 51.29 -1.82 5.50
CA SER A 240 52.53 -1.75 4.71
C SER A 240 52.69 -3.02 3.87
N LEU A 241 52.76 -2.88 2.54
CA LEU A 241 53.04 -4.00 1.64
C LEU A 241 54.56 -4.19 1.46
N GLN A 242 54.98 -5.43 1.19
CA GLN A 242 56.35 -5.70 0.74
C GLN A 242 56.61 -4.91 -0.56
N GLY A 243 57.52 -3.93 -0.50
CA GLY A 243 57.82 -3.02 -1.62
C GLY A 243 57.56 -1.52 -1.33
N GLY A 244 57.13 -1.16 -0.11
CA GLY A 244 57.07 0.25 0.32
C GLY A 244 55.80 1.02 -0.05
N LEU A 245 54.81 0.37 -0.65
CA LEU A 245 53.49 0.97 -0.90
C LEU A 245 52.59 0.77 0.34
N ALA A 246 52.21 1.85 1.01
CA ALA A 246 51.26 1.82 2.11
C ALA A 246 49.82 1.97 1.57
N ARG A 247 48.90 1.09 1.98
CA ARG A 247 47.47 1.22 1.68
C ARG A 247 46.68 1.46 2.96
N GLN A 248 45.80 2.46 2.93
CA GLN A 248 44.85 2.70 4.00
C GLN A 248 43.67 1.73 3.86
N LYS A 249 43.35 1.04 4.95
CA LYS A 249 42.23 0.11 5.07
C LYS A 249 41.25 0.63 6.10
N GLN A 250 39.96 0.43 5.83
CA GLN A 250 38.89 0.84 6.71
C GLN A 250 38.28 -0.40 7.36
N ARG A 251 38.39 -0.50 8.69
CA ARG A 251 37.87 -1.62 9.46
C ARG A 251 36.78 -1.10 10.39
N LYS A 252 35.51 -1.30 10.02
CA LYS A 252 34.36 -0.76 10.77
C LYS A 252 33.47 -1.90 11.26
N VAL A 253 32.99 -1.79 12.49
CA VAL A 253 32.06 -2.71 13.13
C VAL A 253 30.91 -1.88 13.70
N VAL A 254 29.68 -2.27 13.38
CA VAL A 254 28.47 -1.68 13.96
C VAL A 254 27.70 -2.80 14.65
N LEU A 255 27.46 -2.65 15.96
CA LEU A 255 26.70 -3.63 16.74
C LEU A 255 25.36 -3.06 17.20
N THR A 256 24.35 -3.92 17.35
CA THR A 256 23.11 -3.59 18.06
C THR A 256 22.98 -4.40 19.34
N THR A 257 22.52 -3.77 20.41
CA THR A 257 22.27 -4.44 21.69
C THR A 257 21.07 -3.81 22.43
N ARG A 258 20.58 -4.49 23.46
CA ARG A 258 19.60 -3.92 24.39
C ARG A 258 20.27 -3.29 25.62
N ASN A 259 21.55 -3.54 25.83
CA ASN A 259 22.27 -3.19 27.06
C ASN A 259 23.38 -2.19 26.76
N MET A 260 23.27 -0.95 27.26
CA MET A 260 24.31 0.07 27.10
C MET A 260 25.67 -0.40 27.63
N ASN A 261 25.69 -1.08 28.78
CA ASN A 261 26.94 -1.54 29.40
C ASN A 261 27.67 -2.57 28.52
N LEU A 262 26.95 -3.23 27.60
CA LEU A 262 27.58 -4.12 26.63
C LEU A 262 28.37 -3.34 25.58
N CYS A 263 27.90 -2.17 25.13
CA CYS A 263 28.67 -1.31 24.23
C CYS A 263 30.01 -0.92 24.86
N ASP A 264 30.00 -0.53 26.14
CA ASP A 264 31.22 -0.17 26.87
C ASP A 264 32.16 -1.37 27.00
N LYS A 265 31.63 -2.56 27.33
CA LYS A 265 32.41 -3.81 27.40
C LYS A 265 33.03 -4.21 26.06
N MET A 266 32.32 -3.96 24.96
CA MET A 266 32.83 -4.20 23.60
C MET A 266 33.90 -3.19 23.17
N GLY A 267 34.11 -2.11 23.94
CA GLY A 267 35.09 -1.06 23.65
C GLY A 267 34.55 0.08 22.79
N CYS A 268 33.23 0.27 22.71
CA CYS A 268 32.67 1.45 22.05
C CYS A 268 33.02 2.71 22.87
N SER A 269 33.61 3.74 22.25
CA SER A 269 33.80 5.02 22.93
C SER A 269 32.46 5.71 23.15
N HIS A 270 32.36 6.58 24.17
CA HIS A 270 31.11 7.30 24.47
C HIS A 270 30.54 8.05 23.24
N ASP A 271 31.40 8.68 22.44
CA ASP A 271 31.00 9.39 21.21
C ASP A 271 30.56 8.46 20.07
N ASN A 272 30.92 7.17 20.12
CA ASN A 272 30.52 6.14 19.17
C ASN A 272 29.51 5.16 19.78
N THR A 273 28.58 5.71 20.57
CA THR A 273 27.37 5.01 20.97
C THR A 273 26.12 5.79 20.56
N ILE A 274 25.12 5.08 20.04
CA ILE A 274 23.82 5.64 19.67
C ILE A 274 22.76 4.96 20.53
N LYS A 275 22.17 5.74 21.44
CA LYS A 275 20.94 5.33 22.12
C LYS A 275 19.75 5.53 21.18
N MET A 276 19.13 4.43 20.78
CA MET A 276 17.82 4.43 20.14
C MET A 276 16.76 4.55 21.22
N GLU A 277 16.07 5.69 21.21
CA GLU A 277 15.02 6.03 22.14
C GLU A 277 13.66 5.74 21.53
N CYS A 278 12.63 5.69 22.37
CA CYS A 278 11.27 5.77 21.87
C CYS A 278 11.13 7.02 21.01
N LEU A 279 10.29 6.95 19.98
CA LEU A 279 9.81 8.16 19.34
C LEU A 279 9.15 9.03 20.42
N ASP A 280 9.51 10.32 20.46
CA ASP A 280 8.77 11.27 21.27
C ASP A 280 7.31 11.37 20.78
N GLU A 281 6.44 11.99 21.57
CA GLU A 281 5.03 12.09 21.23
C GLU A 281 4.81 12.74 19.86
N GLU A 282 5.64 13.71 19.48
CA GLU A 282 5.52 14.43 18.22
C GLU A 282 5.93 13.56 17.02
N ASP A 283 7.04 12.83 17.14
CA ASP A 283 7.60 11.97 16.11
C ASP A 283 6.84 10.63 16.02
N ALA A 284 6.33 10.11 17.14
CA ALA A 284 5.37 9.02 17.18
C ALA A 284 4.05 9.45 16.52
N TRP A 285 3.56 10.65 16.81
CA TRP A 285 2.39 11.23 16.16
C TRP A 285 2.64 11.52 14.68
N LYS A 286 3.86 11.87 14.26
CA LYS A 286 4.23 12.01 12.83
C LYS A 286 4.39 10.67 12.13
N LEU A 287 4.84 9.61 12.80
CA LEU A 287 4.89 8.25 12.25
C LEU A 287 3.49 7.66 12.13
N TYR A 288 2.69 7.78 13.19
CA TYR A 288 1.26 7.46 13.21
C TYR A 288 0.55 8.25 12.11
N ARG A 289 0.79 9.56 12.03
CA ARG A 289 0.31 10.38 10.93
C ARG A 289 0.88 9.94 9.60
N ARG A 290 2.12 9.56 9.38
CA ARG A 290 2.57 9.06 8.06
C ARG A 290 1.81 7.80 7.62
N GLY A 291 1.54 6.89 8.55
CA GLY A 291 0.62 5.76 8.31
C GLY A 291 -0.82 6.22 8.04
N TRP A 292 -1.21 7.36 8.60
CA TRP A 292 -2.53 8.00 8.53
C TRP A 292 -2.63 9.17 7.52
N SER A 293 -1.56 9.61 6.85
CA SER A 293 -1.45 10.78 5.95
C SER A 293 -1.70 10.35 4.52
N VAL A 294 -1.50 9.04 4.26
CA VAL A 294 -2.16 8.34 3.18
C VAL A 294 -3.70 8.40 3.34
N PHE A 295 -4.21 8.67 4.56
CA PHE A 295 -5.64 8.75 4.88
C PHE A 295 -6.20 10.18 5.04
N ILE A 296 -5.54 11.12 5.74
CA ILE A 296 -6.03 12.51 5.95
C ILE A 296 -5.53 13.47 4.86
N ASN A 297 -5.61 13.07 3.60
CA ASN A 297 -6.06 14.05 2.60
C ASN A 297 -7.57 14.00 2.41
N ARG A 298 -8.30 13.29 3.30
CA ARG A 298 -9.72 12.95 3.09
C ARG A 298 -10.73 13.50 4.06
N ASP A 299 -10.39 14.02 5.24
CA ASP A 299 -11.44 14.47 6.18
C ASP A 299 -11.15 15.84 6.80
N PHE A 300 -11.65 16.87 6.12
CA PHE A 300 -12.26 18.04 6.75
C PHE A 300 -13.44 18.47 5.87
N ASP A 301 -14.52 17.71 5.94
CA ASP A 301 -15.87 18.20 5.67
C ASP A 301 -16.72 17.83 6.90
N ILE A 302 -16.74 18.73 7.88
CA ILE A 302 -17.85 18.80 8.82
C ILE A 302 -18.91 19.62 8.09
N GLU A 303 -19.83 18.94 7.43
CA GLU A 303 -21.22 19.37 7.36
C GLU A 303 -22.09 18.16 7.03
N GLY A 304 -22.91 17.77 8.01
CA GLY A 304 -23.94 16.78 7.83
C GLY A 304 -24.93 17.19 6.73
N ASN A 305 -25.62 16.17 6.21
CA ASN A 305 -26.58 16.18 5.10
C ASN A 305 -25.98 16.14 3.69
N ARG A 306 -25.75 14.92 3.22
CA ARG A 306 -26.33 14.47 1.94
C ARG A 306 -26.52 12.96 1.93
N LEU A 307 -27.78 12.55 2.05
CA LEU A 307 -28.25 11.26 1.57
C LEU A 307 -27.77 11.09 0.12
N LEU A 308 -27.23 9.89 -0.18
CA LEU A 308 -26.92 9.47 -1.54
C LEU A 308 -28.13 9.78 -2.45
N PRO A 309 -27.95 10.38 -3.64
CA PRO A 309 -29.08 10.55 -4.54
C PRO A 309 -29.54 9.15 -4.99
N GLU A 310 -30.81 8.85 -4.76
CA GLU A 310 -31.51 7.78 -5.48
C GLU A 310 -31.36 8.04 -6.97
N ILE A 311 -30.63 7.15 -7.64
CA ILE A 311 -30.50 7.16 -9.10
C ILE A 311 -31.78 6.53 -9.63
N GLN A 312 -32.68 7.35 -10.19
CA GLN A 312 -33.71 6.84 -11.10
C GLN A 312 -33.05 6.44 -12.44
N PRO A 313 -33.49 5.32 -13.04
CA PRO A 313 -32.90 4.83 -14.28
C PRO A 313 -33.53 5.57 -15.46
N GLU A 314 -32.75 6.34 -16.23
CA GLU A 314 -33.02 6.55 -17.66
C GLU A 314 -31.90 7.36 -18.35
N GLN A 315 -31.09 6.67 -19.16
CA GLN A 315 -30.97 6.86 -20.61
C GLN A 315 -29.62 6.28 -21.08
N GLU A 316 -29.72 5.12 -21.72
CA GLU A 316 -28.63 4.48 -22.45
C GLU A 316 -28.15 5.39 -23.60
N SER A 317 -26.84 5.65 -23.66
CA SER A 317 -26.19 6.15 -24.86
C SER A 317 -24.87 5.41 -25.09
N SER A 318 -25.02 4.32 -25.86
CA SER A 318 -24.11 3.61 -26.76
C SER A 318 -22.59 3.82 -26.68
N SER A 319 -21.88 2.76 -26.29
CA SER A 319 -20.79 2.11 -27.09
C SER A 319 -20.06 0.97 -26.33
N TRP A 320 -20.65 0.37 -25.30
CA TRP A 320 -20.15 -0.89 -24.73
C TRP A 320 -21.18 -1.99 -24.98
N LYS A 321 -20.91 -2.87 -25.95
CA LYS A 321 -21.70 -4.10 -26.12
C LYS A 321 -21.38 -4.99 -24.92
N TYR A 322 -22.29 -5.07 -23.97
CA TYR A 322 -22.21 -6.06 -22.90
C TYR A 322 -22.06 -7.46 -23.52
N PRO A 323 -21.06 -8.26 -23.13
CA PRO A 323 -21.07 -9.68 -23.45
C PRO A 323 -22.37 -10.28 -22.93
N ARG A 324 -23.09 -11.07 -23.74
CA ARG A 324 -24.19 -11.91 -23.26
C ARG A 324 -23.60 -13.04 -22.42
N ASP A 325 -23.19 -12.69 -21.21
CA ASP A 325 -22.52 -13.57 -20.27
C ASP A 325 -23.40 -13.65 -19.03
N ASP A 326 -23.81 -14.87 -18.69
CA ASP A 326 -24.68 -15.21 -17.57
C ASP A 326 -24.12 -14.73 -16.22
N ARG A 327 -22.80 -14.48 -16.14
CA ARG A 327 -22.13 -13.89 -14.98
C ARG A 327 -22.57 -12.45 -14.67
N PHE A 328 -23.18 -11.72 -15.60
CA PHE A 328 -23.59 -10.31 -15.40
C PHE A 328 -24.95 -10.12 -14.71
N LEU A 329 -25.81 -11.14 -14.68
CA LEU A 329 -27.17 -11.04 -14.13
C LEU A 329 -27.16 -10.59 -12.66
N GLY A 330 -27.74 -9.41 -12.40
CA GLY A 330 -27.81 -8.81 -11.06
C GLY A 330 -26.48 -8.23 -10.53
N MET A 331 -25.39 -8.28 -11.30
CA MET A 331 -24.06 -7.78 -10.90
C MET A 331 -23.68 -6.43 -11.52
N VAL A 332 -24.46 -5.94 -12.49
CA VAL A 332 -24.16 -4.73 -13.28
C VAL A 332 -23.87 -3.51 -12.41
N GLY A 333 -24.66 -3.29 -11.35
CA GLY A 333 -24.46 -2.15 -10.44
C GLY A 333 -23.11 -2.20 -9.72
N PHE A 334 -22.68 -3.37 -9.26
CA PHE A 334 -21.37 -3.53 -8.61
C PHE A 334 -20.23 -3.41 -9.61
N TYR A 335 -20.37 -4.03 -10.78
CA TYR A 335 -19.42 -3.91 -11.89
C TYR A 335 -19.18 -2.45 -12.28
N ASN A 336 -20.25 -1.69 -12.50
CA ASN A 336 -20.15 -0.27 -12.87
C ASN A 336 -19.46 0.57 -11.79
N LYS A 337 -19.74 0.31 -10.50
CA LYS A 337 -19.05 1.00 -9.39
C LYS A 337 -17.55 0.71 -9.39
N VAL A 338 -17.16 -0.53 -9.64
CA VAL A 338 -15.74 -0.91 -9.73
C VAL A 338 -15.08 -0.26 -10.93
N CYS A 339 -15.68 -0.34 -12.12
CA CYS A 339 -15.14 0.28 -13.33
C CYS A 339 -15.02 1.80 -13.19
N TYR A 340 -16.04 2.45 -12.60
CA TYR A 340 -15.98 3.87 -12.30
C TYR A 340 -14.79 4.21 -11.40
N SER A 341 -14.53 3.41 -10.35
CA SER A 341 -13.36 3.61 -9.48
C SER A 341 -12.02 3.43 -10.20
N ILE A 342 -11.95 2.56 -11.22
CA ILE A 342 -10.74 2.36 -12.04
C ILE A 342 -10.52 3.54 -13.00
N GLU A 343 -11.60 4.10 -13.55
CA GLU A 343 -11.58 5.18 -14.55
C GLU A 343 -11.53 6.59 -13.96
N ASP A 344 -11.94 6.76 -12.69
CA ASP A 344 -11.96 8.05 -12.02
C ASP A 344 -10.55 8.65 -11.91
N LYS A 345 -10.29 9.65 -12.76
CA LYS A 345 -9.05 10.43 -12.82
C LYS A 345 -8.96 11.50 -11.73
N GLY A 346 -10.08 11.81 -11.05
CA GLY A 346 -10.19 12.88 -10.07
C GLY A 346 -9.98 12.42 -8.62
N THR A 347 -10.12 11.13 -8.36
CA THR A 347 -10.00 10.52 -7.03
C THR A 347 -8.70 9.73 -6.95
N GLN A 348 -7.75 10.22 -6.14
CA GLN A 348 -6.45 9.61 -5.82
C GLN A 348 -6.59 8.33 -4.99
N SER A 349 -7.63 7.54 -5.23
CA SER A 349 -7.92 6.31 -4.53
C SER A 349 -7.18 5.14 -5.14
N LEU A 350 -5.99 4.84 -4.63
CA LEU A 350 -5.24 3.65 -5.03
C LEU A 350 -6.02 2.35 -4.74
N LEU A 351 -6.77 2.33 -3.63
CA LEU A 351 -7.33 1.12 -3.05
C LEU A 351 -8.87 1.11 -3.07
N LEU A 352 -9.43 0.00 -3.54
CA LEU A 352 -10.86 -0.32 -3.50
C LEU A 352 -11.07 -1.70 -2.85
N GLY A 353 -11.85 -1.72 -1.76
CA GLY A 353 -12.20 -2.96 -1.07
C GLY A 353 -13.63 -3.36 -1.38
N VAL A 354 -13.85 -4.59 -1.81
CA VAL A 354 -15.20 -5.15 -1.97
C VAL A 354 -15.42 -6.25 -0.95
N TRP A 355 -16.46 -6.15 -0.14
CA TRP A 355 -16.76 -7.14 0.89
C TRP A 355 -18.19 -7.65 0.81
N GLY A 356 -18.44 -8.83 1.38
CA GLY A 356 -19.75 -9.44 1.42
C GLY A 356 -19.69 -10.92 1.76
N MET A 357 -20.84 -11.55 1.98
CA MET A 357 -20.91 -12.95 2.41
C MET A 357 -20.33 -13.94 1.38
N ARG A 358 -19.96 -15.14 1.83
CA ARG A 358 -19.61 -16.26 0.92
C ARG A 358 -20.75 -16.48 -0.09
N GLY A 359 -20.41 -16.75 -1.34
CA GLY A 359 -21.38 -17.07 -2.39
C GLY A 359 -22.08 -15.88 -3.06
N VAL A 360 -21.81 -14.65 -2.64
CA VAL A 360 -22.43 -13.43 -3.20
C VAL A 360 -21.89 -13.01 -4.59
N GLY A 361 -20.82 -13.64 -5.07
CA GLY A 361 -20.26 -13.36 -6.41
C GLY A 361 -19.04 -12.43 -6.46
N LYS A 362 -18.37 -12.14 -5.33
CA LYS A 362 -17.15 -11.30 -5.27
C LYS A 362 -16.04 -11.73 -6.25
N THR A 363 -15.69 -13.01 -6.24
CA THR A 363 -14.69 -13.58 -7.16
C THR A 363 -15.15 -13.47 -8.62
N THR A 364 -16.44 -13.67 -8.88
CA THR A 364 -17.04 -13.48 -10.21
C THR A 364 -16.90 -12.03 -10.67
N LEU A 365 -17.17 -11.06 -9.80
CA LEU A 365 -17.00 -9.64 -10.06
C LEU A 365 -15.55 -9.30 -10.46
N LEU A 366 -14.54 -9.78 -9.72
CA LEU A 366 -13.14 -9.54 -10.10
C LEU A 366 -12.79 -10.17 -11.45
N ARG A 367 -13.31 -11.37 -11.76
CA ARG A 367 -13.10 -12.00 -13.07
C ARG A 367 -13.72 -11.19 -14.20
N LEU A 368 -14.92 -10.65 -14.01
CA LEU A 368 -15.55 -9.76 -15.00
C LEU A 368 -14.72 -8.51 -15.25
N VAL A 369 -14.20 -7.89 -14.19
CA VAL A 369 -13.31 -6.73 -14.29
C VAL A 369 -12.00 -7.10 -15.00
N ARG A 370 -11.39 -8.23 -14.62
CA ARG A 370 -10.19 -8.74 -15.30
C ARG A 370 -10.43 -8.90 -16.79
N ASP A 371 -11.49 -9.61 -17.18
CA ASP A 371 -11.81 -9.92 -18.57
C ASP A 371 -12.07 -8.62 -19.37
N ALA A 372 -12.73 -7.63 -18.77
CA ALA A 372 -12.99 -6.32 -19.40
C ALA A 372 -11.73 -5.45 -19.60
N TYR A 373 -10.72 -5.61 -18.76
CA TYR A 373 -9.47 -4.85 -18.85
C TYR A 373 -8.34 -5.65 -19.52
N THR A 374 -8.50 -6.94 -19.73
CA THR A 374 -7.51 -7.77 -20.45
C THR A 374 -7.34 -7.23 -21.87
N GLY A 375 -6.10 -6.92 -22.27
CA GLY A 375 -5.81 -6.30 -23.58
C GLY A 375 -6.03 -4.78 -23.66
N ASN A 376 -6.38 -4.13 -22.54
CA ASN A 376 -6.50 -2.68 -22.47
C ASN A 376 -5.11 -2.01 -22.37
N THR A 377 -4.87 -0.93 -23.11
CA THR A 377 -3.61 -0.15 -23.09
C THR A 377 -3.48 0.78 -21.86
N CYS A 378 -4.53 0.83 -21.05
CA CYS A 378 -4.65 1.69 -19.88
C CYS A 378 -3.68 1.35 -18.74
N PHE A 379 -3.32 0.07 -18.59
CA PHE A 379 -2.40 -0.43 -17.57
C PHE A 379 -1.38 -1.32 -18.26
N LYS A 380 -0.10 -1.16 -17.92
CA LYS A 380 0.95 -2.03 -18.48
C LYS A 380 0.86 -3.44 -17.91
N HIS A 381 0.52 -3.56 -16.63
CA HIS A 381 0.36 -4.85 -15.95
C HIS A 381 -1.06 -5.01 -15.39
N ILE A 382 -1.70 -6.14 -15.67
CA ILE A 382 -2.98 -6.51 -15.07
C ILE A 382 -2.78 -7.87 -14.42
N MET A 383 -2.87 -7.89 -13.10
CA MET A 383 -2.51 -9.05 -12.29
C MET A 383 -3.73 -9.54 -11.54
N PHE A 384 -4.08 -10.81 -11.69
CA PHE A 384 -5.15 -11.46 -10.92
C PHE A 384 -4.52 -12.50 -10.00
N VAL A 385 -4.62 -12.28 -8.69
CA VAL A 385 -3.90 -13.05 -7.68
C VAL A 385 -4.87 -13.52 -6.61
N GLY A 386 -4.89 -14.82 -6.33
CA GLY A 386 -5.57 -15.35 -5.15
C GLY A 386 -4.65 -15.32 -3.93
N ALA A 387 -5.16 -14.92 -2.76
CA ALA A 387 -4.39 -14.95 -1.52
C ALA A 387 -3.97 -16.37 -1.10
N GLY A 388 -4.73 -17.39 -1.52
CA GLY A 388 -4.45 -18.80 -1.22
C GLY A 388 -4.57 -19.14 0.28
N THR A 389 -4.08 -20.31 0.65
CA THR A 389 -3.93 -20.75 2.04
C THR A 389 -2.49 -20.54 2.50
N GLY A 390 -2.27 -20.26 3.80
CA GLY A 390 -0.94 -20.02 4.35
C GLY A 390 -0.56 -18.53 4.35
N SER A 391 0.73 -18.22 4.14
CA SER A 391 1.20 -16.83 4.14
C SER A 391 0.68 -16.06 2.92
N VAL A 392 -0.28 -15.17 3.17
CA VAL A 392 -0.88 -14.31 2.12
C VAL A 392 0.20 -13.47 1.44
N VAL A 393 1.15 -12.91 2.21
CA VAL A 393 2.22 -12.07 1.65
C VAL A 393 3.09 -12.87 0.68
N ASN A 394 3.56 -14.06 1.06
CA ASN A 394 4.40 -14.88 0.20
C ASN A 394 3.65 -15.34 -1.07
N ASN A 395 2.40 -15.76 -0.92
CA ASN A 395 1.57 -16.17 -2.05
C ASN A 395 1.38 -15.01 -3.04
N VAL A 396 1.09 -13.81 -2.53
CA VAL A 396 0.89 -12.63 -3.36
C VAL A 396 2.20 -12.17 -4.02
N GLN A 397 3.32 -12.15 -3.28
CA GLN A 397 4.64 -11.82 -3.84
C GLN A 397 5.03 -12.78 -4.97
N HIS A 398 4.89 -14.09 -4.75
CA HIS A 398 5.20 -15.10 -5.74
C HIS A 398 4.33 -14.93 -6.99
N ALA A 399 3.02 -14.75 -6.81
CA ALA A 399 2.11 -14.56 -7.93
C ALA A 399 2.41 -13.27 -8.71
N ILE A 400 2.73 -12.16 -8.03
CA ILE A 400 3.16 -10.92 -8.69
C ILE A 400 4.44 -11.15 -9.48
N ALA A 401 5.45 -11.81 -8.89
CA ALA A 401 6.72 -12.09 -9.55
C ALA A 401 6.52 -12.89 -10.85
N VAL A 402 5.65 -13.92 -10.82
CA VAL A 402 5.27 -14.69 -12.01
C VAL A 402 4.60 -13.82 -13.07
N ASN A 403 3.64 -12.96 -12.67
CA ASN A 403 2.93 -12.09 -13.60
C ASN A 403 3.82 -11.00 -14.22
N LEU A 404 4.86 -10.57 -13.51
CA LEU A 404 5.83 -9.58 -13.99
C LEU A 404 6.98 -10.22 -14.79
N GLY A 405 7.10 -11.55 -14.82
CA GLY A 405 8.19 -12.25 -15.48
C GLY A 405 9.54 -12.05 -14.77
N LEU A 406 9.55 -11.88 -13.45
CA LEU A 406 10.77 -11.79 -12.66
C LEU A 406 11.45 -13.17 -12.55
N ASP A 407 12.76 -13.18 -12.33
CA ASP A 407 13.52 -14.43 -12.13
C ASP A 407 13.06 -15.14 -10.84
N LEU A 408 12.30 -16.22 -11.02
CA LEU A 408 11.73 -16.99 -9.92
C LEU A 408 12.79 -17.75 -9.12
N ALA A 409 13.89 -18.18 -9.75
CA ALA A 409 14.97 -18.86 -9.05
C ALA A 409 15.65 -17.88 -8.08
N MET A 410 15.96 -16.68 -8.57
CA MET A 410 16.46 -15.59 -7.72
C MET A 410 15.46 -15.24 -6.62
N MET A 411 14.19 -14.97 -6.96
CA MET A 411 13.15 -14.58 -6.01
C MET A 411 12.91 -15.63 -4.91
N SER A 412 13.02 -16.92 -5.24
CA SER A 412 12.85 -18.01 -4.27
C SER A 412 13.99 -18.10 -3.25
N SER A 413 15.19 -17.64 -3.62
CA SER A 413 16.36 -17.60 -2.72
C SER A 413 16.38 -16.38 -1.78
N LEU A 414 15.60 -15.35 -2.11
CA LEU A 414 15.49 -14.12 -1.34
C LEU A 414 14.58 -14.27 -0.11
N ASP A 415 14.83 -13.45 0.91
CA ASP A 415 13.87 -13.30 2.01
C ASP A 415 12.62 -12.50 1.59
N GLU A 416 11.59 -12.50 2.43
CA GLU A 416 10.32 -11.80 2.14
C GLU A 416 10.49 -10.31 1.87
N LEU A 417 11.39 -9.62 2.61
CA LEU A 417 11.59 -8.19 2.44
C LEU A 417 12.34 -7.89 1.15
N SER A 418 13.36 -8.67 0.81
CA SER A 418 14.09 -8.55 -0.44
C SER A 418 13.16 -8.79 -1.63
N ARG A 419 12.28 -9.80 -1.59
CA ARG A 419 11.24 -9.98 -2.61
C ARG A 419 10.33 -8.76 -2.72
N ALA A 420 9.89 -8.19 -1.60
CA ALA A 420 9.06 -6.99 -1.58
C ALA A 420 9.78 -5.81 -2.25
N MET A 421 11.07 -5.59 -1.98
CA MET A 421 11.85 -4.51 -2.58
C MET A 421 12.02 -4.68 -4.09
N HIS A 422 12.24 -5.91 -4.58
CA HIS A 422 12.30 -6.19 -6.01
C HIS A 422 10.98 -5.89 -6.71
N ILE A 423 9.87 -6.30 -6.11
CA ILE A 423 8.51 -6.00 -6.62
C ILE A 423 8.27 -4.48 -6.60
N PHE A 424 8.66 -3.80 -5.52
CA PHE A 424 8.49 -2.35 -5.36
C PHE A 424 9.25 -1.58 -6.44
N ASN A 425 10.56 -1.84 -6.58
CA ASN A 425 11.42 -1.13 -7.53
C ASN A 425 10.93 -1.34 -8.97
N TYR A 426 10.40 -2.53 -9.29
CA TYR A 426 9.82 -2.78 -10.60
C TYR A 426 8.52 -1.98 -10.80
N LEU A 427 7.59 -2.06 -9.84
CA LEU A 427 6.25 -1.46 -9.98
C LEU A 427 6.23 0.06 -9.75
N GLU A 428 7.24 0.63 -9.11
CA GLU A 428 7.30 2.06 -8.72
C GLU A 428 7.05 2.98 -9.92
N HIS A 429 7.55 2.58 -11.08
CA HIS A 429 7.47 3.34 -12.32
C HIS A 429 6.47 2.75 -13.31
N GLU A 430 5.64 1.79 -12.91
CA GLU A 430 4.72 1.11 -13.82
C GLU A 430 3.26 1.40 -13.49
N SER A 431 2.42 1.37 -14.52
CA SER A 431 0.96 1.39 -14.37
C SER A 431 0.47 -0.04 -14.22
N PHE A 432 -0.29 -0.31 -13.16
CA PHE A 432 -0.83 -1.64 -12.91
C PHE A 432 -2.25 -1.62 -12.34
N LEU A 433 -2.99 -2.69 -12.64
CA LEU A 433 -4.24 -3.06 -12.00
C LEU A 433 -4.02 -4.40 -11.29
N LEU A 434 -4.05 -4.40 -9.97
CA LEU A 434 -3.94 -5.60 -9.16
C LEU A 434 -5.32 -5.99 -8.62
N LEU A 435 -5.75 -7.20 -8.95
CA LEU A 435 -7.02 -7.79 -8.53
C LEU A 435 -6.72 -8.94 -7.55
N LEU A 436 -7.02 -8.74 -6.27
CA LEU A 436 -6.74 -9.71 -5.20
C LEU A 436 -7.99 -10.45 -4.75
N ASP A 437 -8.00 -11.76 -4.92
CA ASP A 437 -9.11 -12.63 -4.58
C ASP A 437 -8.95 -13.35 -3.23
N ASP A 438 -10.08 -13.52 -2.54
CA ASP A 438 -10.21 -14.21 -1.24
C ASP A 438 -9.25 -13.72 -0.13
N ILE A 439 -9.15 -12.41 0.10
CA ILE A 439 -8.41 -11.90 1.27
C ILE A 439 -9.15 -12.26 2.56
N ARG A 440 -8.58 -13.15 3.36
CA ARG A 440 -9.16 -13.61 4.63
C ARG A 440 -8.71 -12.78 5.82
N GLU A 441 -7.42 -12.47 5.87
CA GLU A 441 -6.78 -11.71 6.93
C GLU A 441 -6.12 -10.46 6.36
N PRO A 442 -6.20 -9.32 7.08
CA PRO A 442 -5.55 -8.09 6.66
C PRO A 442 -4.02 -8.25 6.70
N PHE A 443 -3.33 -7.66 5.73
CA PHE A 443 -1.87 -7.64 5.68
C PHE A 443 -1.34 -6.29 5.23
N ASN A 444 -0.03 -6.08 5.41
CA ASN A 444 0.63 -4.84 5.04
C ASN A 444 1.05 -4.86 3.57
N TRP A 445 0.58 -3.88 2.78
CA TRP A 445 0.95 -3.71 1.37
C TRP A 445 2.45 -3.56 1.14
N TRP A 446 3.15 -2.96 2.10
CA TRP A 446 4.61 -2.81 2.06
C TRP A 446 5.33 -4.15 2.14
N ALA A 447 4.79 -5.10 2.92
CA ALA A 447 5.34 -6.44 3.00
C ALA A 447 5.23 -7.19 1.67
N VAL A 448 4.27 -6.84 0.80
CA VAL A 448 4.18 -7.36 -0.57
C VAL A 448 5.10 -6.63 -1.54
N GLY A 449 5.47 -5.39 -1.25
CA GLY A 449 6.26 -4.54 -2.16
C GLY A 449 5.42 -3.68 -3.10
N LEU A 450 4.17 -3.36 -2.74
CA LEU A 450 3.33 -2.54 -3.62
C LEU A 450 3.58 -1.04 -3.41
N PRO A 451 3.93 -0.29 -4.47
CA PRO A 451 4.14 1.15 -4.37
C PRO A 451 2.79 1.86 -4.22
N ILE A 452 2.64 2.64 -3.14
CA ILE A 452 1.47 3.48 -2.91
C ILE A 452 1.83 4.90 -3.34
N LEU A 453 1.75 5.19 -4.65
CA LEU A 453 2.15 6.49 -5.19
C LEU A 453 0.98 7.23 -5.86
N SER A 454 0.78 8.50 -5.50
CA SER A 454 -0.37 9.33 -5.92
C SER A 454 -0.25 9.94 -7.32
N HIS A 455 0.78 9.60 -8.09
CA HIS A 455 1.10 10.29 -9.36
C HIS A 455 1.02 9.41 -10.62
N ARG A 456 0.77 8.10 -10.48
CA ARG A 456 0.64 7.17 -11.61
C ARG A 456 -0.68 6.41 -11.56
N ARG A 457 -1.05 5.82 -12.70
CA ARG A 457 -2.27 5.02 -12.83
C ARG A 457 -2.03 3.63 -12.25
N GLN A 458 -2.11 3.54 -10.93
CA GLN A 458 -1.98 2.31 -10.15
C GLN A 458 -3.32 2.10 -9.43
N LYS A 459 -3.85 0.87 -9.47
CA LYS A 459 -5.10 0.51 -8.79
C LYS A 459 -4.99 -0.88 -8.18
N ILE A 460 -5.42 -0.99 -6.93
CA ILE A 460 -5.53 -2.25 -6.19
C ILE A 460 -7.00 -2.44 -5.83
N ILE A 461 -7.56 -3.56 -6.27
CA ILE A 461 -8.91 -3.98 -5.95
C ILE A 461 -8.80 -5.32 -5.27
N PHE A 462 -9.33 -5.45 -4.06
CA PHE A 462 -9.35 -6.73 -3.37
C PHE A 462 -10.76 -7.07 -2.92
N VAL A 463 -11.01 -8.37 -2.80
CA VAL A 463 -12.27 -8.87 -2.26
C VAL A 463 -12.06 -9.66 -0.97
N THR A 464 -12.98 -9.46 -0.02
CA THR A 464 -12.91 -10.11 1.30
C THR A 464 -14.30 -10.46 1.82
N ARG A 465 -14.37 -11.30 2.84
CA ARG A 465 -15.60 -11.52 3.63
C ARG A 465 -15.71 -10.56 4.81
N SER A 466 -14.63 -9.87 5.17
CA SER A 466 -14.56 -9.05 6.38
C SER A 466 -14.56 -7.56 6.03
N ARG A 467 -15.63 -6.84 6.41
CA ARG A 467 -15.66 -5.37 6.34
C ARG A 467 -14.48 -4.75 7.11
N ALA A 468 -14.14 -5.32 8.27
CA ALA A 468 -13.04 -4.84 9.10
C ALA A 468 -11.69 -4.96 8.40
N ALA A 469 -11.47 -6.05 7.63
CA ALA A 469 -10.24 -6.21 6.85
C ALA A 469 -10.07 -5.07 5.83
N CYS A 470 -11.15 -4.56 5.22
CA CYS A 470 -11.06 -3.41 4.34
C CYS A 470 -10.54 -2.15 5.05
N ALA A 471 -11.03 -1.87 6.25
CA ALA A 471 -10.58 -0.72 7.04
C ALA A 471 -9.13 -0.88 7.51
N LEU A 472 -8.77 -2.06 8.03
CA LEU A 472 -7.42 -2.36 8.54
C LEU A 472 -6.35 -2.35 7.44
N MET A 473 -6.72 -2.73 6.22
CA MET A 473 -5.85 -2.61 5.05
C MET A 473 -5.89 -1.21 4.43
N GLY A 474 -6.59 -0.26 5.04
CA GLY A 474 -6.49 1.11 4.62
C GLY A 474 -7.37 1.48 3.43
N CYS A 475 -8.57 0.90 3.32
CA CYS A 475 -9.61 1.49 2.49
C CYS A 475 -10.29 2.65 3.20
N HIS A 476 -10.40 3.78 2.52
CA HIS A 476 -11.32 4.84 2.94
C HIS A 476 -12.77 4.36 2.84
N ALA A 477 -13.65 4.85 3.71
CA ALA A 477 -15.06 4.44 3.75
C ALA A 477 -15.78 4.61 2.39
N ALA A 478 -15.50 5.70 1.67
CA ALA A 478 -16.04 5.95 0.33
C ALA A 478 -15.58 4.94 -0.76
N ASN A 479 -14.53 4.16 -0.48
CA ASN A 479 -13.94 3.17 -1.40
C ASN A 479 -14.17 1.73 -0.92
N ILE A 480 -15.20 1.53 -0.11
CA ILE A 480 -15.62 0.19 0.32
C ILE A 480 -16.97 -0.09 -0.31
N ILE A 481 -17.03 -1.14 -1.12
CA ILE A 481 -18.27 -1.63 -1.73
C ILE A 481 -18.73 -2.85 -0.94
N GLU A 482 -19.93 -2.76 -0.40
CA GLU A 482 -20.64 -3.92 0.13
C GLU A 482 -21.44 -4.59 -0.98
N MET A 483 -21.15 -5.88 -1.22
CA MET A 483 -21.91 -6.72 -2.12
C MET A 483 -23.01 -7.44 -1.34
N TRP A 484 -24.24 -7.17 -1.76
CA TRP A 484 -25.46 -7.72 -1.21
C TRP A 484 -25.98 -8.88 -2.07
N CYS A 485 -26.86 -9.71 -1.50
CA CYS A 485 -27.60 -10.71 -2.24
C CYS A 485 -28.49 -10.06 -3.33
N LEU A 486 -28.86 -10.86 -4.34
CA LEU A 486 -29.69 -10.41 -5.44
C LEU A 486 -31.11 -10.07 -4.96
N GLY A 487 -31.70 -9.03 -5.57
CA GLY A 487 -33.13 -8.76 -5.43
C GLY A 487 -33.97 -9.89 -6.03
N LYS A 488 -35.24 -9.98 -5.61
CA LYS A 488 -36.15 -11.08 -6.01
C LYS A 488 -36.23 -11.32 -7.52
N ASN A 489 -36.23 -10.24 -8.32
CA ASN A 489 -36.33 -10.32 -9.78
C ASN A 489 -35.05 -10.86 -10.41
N ASP A 490 -33.88 -10.38 -9.98
CA ASP A 490 -32.58 -10.84 -10.46
C ASP A 490 -32.31 -12.28 -10.02
N ALA A 491 -32.68 -12.62 -8.78
CA ALA A 491 -32.59 -13.97 -8.24
C ALA A 491 -33.45 -14.96 -9.05
N TRP A 492 -34.69 -14.59 -9.37
CA TRP A 492 -35.58 -15.39 -10.22
C TRP A 492 -35.01 -15.56 -11.63
N SER A 493 -34.48 -14.48 -12.20
CA SER A 493 -33.92 -14.50 -13.56
C SER A 493 -32.67 -15.39 -13.64
N LEU A 494 -31.77 -15.29 -12.66
CA LEU A 494 -30.60 -16.15 -12.54
C LEU A 494 -30.99 -17.62 -12.36
N PHE A 495 -31.98 -17.92 -11.51
CA PHE A 495 -32.43 -19.29 -11.31
C PHE A 495 -33.00 -19.90 -12.60
N LYS A 496 -33.88 -19.18 -13.31
CA LYS A 496 -34.46 -19.63 -14.59
C LYS A 496 -33.38 -19.90 -15.63
N ASP A 497 -32.39 -19.01 -15.73
CA ASP A 497 -31.25 -19.18 -16.62
C ASP A 497 -30.50 -20.49 -16.34
N LYS A 498 -30.29 -20.82 -15.06
CA LYS A 498 -29.55 -22.03 -14.64
C LYS A 498 -30.34 -23.32 -14.78
N VAL A 499 -31.67 -23.27 -14.67
CA VAL A 499 -32.56 -24.42 -14.95
C VAL A 499 -32.66 -24.67 -16.45
N GLY A 500 -32.69 -23.61 -17.26
CA GLY A 500 -32.86 -23.71 -18.70
C GLY A 500 -34.28 -23.35 -19.15
N ILE A 501 -34.36 -22.90 -20.41
CA ILE A 501 -35.56 -22.31 -21.00
C ILE A 501 -36.66 -23.38 -21.16
N GLY A 502 -37.89 -23.05 -20.78
CA GLY A 502 -39.09 -23.89 -20.97
C GLY A 502 -39.47 -24.75 -19.77
N ILE A 503 -38.51 -25.31 -19.02
CA ILE A 503 -38.79 -26.29 -17.94
C ILE A 503 -39.73 -25.72 -16.86
N ILE A 504 -39.51 -24.47 -16.47
CA ILE A 504 -40.31 -23.81 -15.40
C ILE A 504 -41.66 -23.31 -15.92
N ASP A 505 -41.71 -22.91 -17.19
CA ASP A 505 -42.86 -22.24 -17.79
C ASP A 505 -43.89 -23.25 -18.35
N ASP A 506 -43.48 -24.49 -18.60
CA ASP A 506 -44.32 -25.56 -19.16
C ASP A 506 -45.37 -26.12 -18.17
N HIS A 507 -45.19 -25.95 -16.85
CA HIS A 507 -46.10 -26.52 -15.85
C HIS A 507 -46.36 -25.59 -14.64
N PRO A 508 -47.61 -25.18 -14.35
CA PRO A 508 -47.93 -24.23 -13.27
C PRO A 508 -47.43 -24.65 -11.88
N GLN A 509 -47.48 -25.95 -11.60
CA GLN A 509 -46.97 -26.48 -10.32
C GLN A 509 -45.44 -26.39 -10.22
N VAL A 510 -44.71 -26.64 -11.31
CA VAL A 510 -43.25 -26.51 -11.34
C VAL A 510 -42.88 -25.05 -11.11
N HIS A 511 -43.58 -24.12 -11.76
CA HIS A 511 -43.41 -22.68 -11.52
C HIS A 511 -43.59 -22.31 -10.04
N HIS A 512 -44.63 -22.83 -9.38
CA HIS A 512 -44.88 -22.56 -7.97
C HIS A 512 -43.77 -23.11 -7.06
N LEU A 513 -43.35 -24.36 -7.28
CA LEU A 513 -42.27 -25.00 -6.51
C LEU A 513 -40.91 -24.31 -6.75
N ALA A 514 -40.62 -23.91 -7.99
CA ALA A 514 -39.43 -23.13 -8.33
C ALA A 514 -39.39 -21.80 -7.55
N LYS A 515 -40.52 -21.09 -7.46
CA LYS A 515 -40.59 -19.85 -6.66
C LYS A 515 -40.34 -20.09 -5.17
N GLN A 516 -40.79 -21.22 -4.62
CA GLN A 516 -40.50 -21.60 -3.23
C GLN A 516 -39.01 -21.88 -3.02
N MET A 517 -38.36 -22.59 -3.96
CA MET A 517 -36.92 -22.85 -3.89
C MET A 517 -36.10 -21.55 -3.98
N VAL A 518 -36.45 -20.65 -4.89
CA VAL A 518 -35.78 -19.36 -5.05
C VAL A 518 -35.94 -18.48 -3.81
N SER A 519 -37.11 -18.48 -3.17
CA SER A 519 -37.31 -17.72 -1.94
C SER A 519 -36.44 -18.25 -0.79
N ARG A 520 -36.22 -19.57 -0.72
CA ARG A 520 -35.30 -20.20 0.25
C ARG A 520 -33.84 -19.84 0.01
N CYS A 521 -33.44 -19.53 -1.21
CA CYS A 521 -32.06 -19.11 -1.51
C CYS A 521 -31.71 -17.71 -1.00
N GLY A 522 -32.68 -16.91 -0.53
CA GLY A 522 -32.43 -15.57 0.01
C GLY A 522 -31.73 -14.62 -0.96
N GLY A 523 -31.82 -14.88 -2.28
CA GLY A 523 -31.12 -14.11 -3.31
C GLY A 523 -29.62 -14.41 -3.43
N LEU A 524 -29.07 -15.43 -2.77
CA LEU A 524 -27.65 -15.76 -2.85
C LEU A 524 -27.31 -16.45 -4.19
N PRO A 525 -26.44 -15.86 -5.04
CA PRO A 525 -26.11 -16.41 -6.37
C PRO A 525 -25.61 -17.85 -6.35
N LEU A 526 -24.77 -18.22 -5.37
CA LEU A 526 -24.24 -19.58 -5.26
C LEU A 526 -25.35 -20.63 -5.07
N ALA A 527 -26.26 -20.38 -4.12
CA ALA A 527 -27.40 -21.27 -3.84
C ALA A 527 -28.35 -21.38 -5.05
N LEU A 528 -28.65 -20.24 -5.68
CA LEU A 528 -29.50 -20.19 -6.88
C LEU A 528 -28.89 -20.99 -8.05
N CYS A 529 -27.58 -20.86 -8.26
CA CYS A 529 -26.88 -21.63 -9.30
C CYS A 529 -26.88 -23.13 -8.99
N ALA A 530 -26.60 -23.50 -7.74
CA ALA A 530 -26.55 -24.90 -7.33
C ALA A 530 -27.90 -25.60 -7.52
N LEU A 531 -28.98 -25.02 -6.98
CA LEU A 531 -30.32 -25.58 -7.14
C LEU A 531 -30.80 -25.51 -8.58
N GLY A 532 -30.55 -24.40 -9.28
CA GLY A 532 -30.98 -24.25 -10.67
C GLY A 532 -30.35 -25.31 -11.59
N ARG A 533 -29.03 -25.52 -11.46
CA ARG A 533 -28.32 -26.57 -12.22
C ARG A 533 -28.84 -27.96 -11.89
N ALA A 534 -29.06 -28.24 -10.61
CA ALA A 534 -29.50 -29.56 -10.20
C ALA A 534 -30.95 -29.86 -10.65
N MET A 535 -31.76 -28.82 -10.89
CA MET A 535 -33.10 -28.94 -11.47
C MET A 535 -33.14 -28.86 -13.01
N SER A 536 -32.00 -28.64 -13.69
CA SER A 536 -31.93 -28.31 -15.13
C SER A 536 -32.42 -29.38 -16.12
N ASN A 537 -32.72 -30.58 -15.65
CA ASN A 537 -33.27 -31.68 -16.47
C ASN A 537 -34.55 -32.29 -15.89
N LYS A 538 -35.12 -31.68 -14.85
CA LYS A 538 -36.25 -32.22 -14.10
C LYS A 538 -37.54 -31.62 -14.65
N ARG A 539 -38.33 -32.42 -15.36
CA ARG A 539 -39.63 -31.98 -15.93
C ARG A 539 -40.83 -32.46 -15.14
N ASP A 540 -40.70 -33.55 -14.37
CA ASP A 540 -41.82 -34.09 -13.59
C ASP A 540 -42.04 -33.25 -12.31
N PRO A 541 -43.25 -32.67 -12.10
CA PRO A 541 -43.58 -31.93 -10.87
C PRO A 541 -43.34 -32.71 -9.58
N ARG A 542 -43.33 -34.05 -9.60
CA ARG A 542 -43.03 -34.91 -8.44
C ARG A 542 -41.58 -34.78 -7.99
N GLU A 543 -40.64 -34.67 -8.93
CA GLU A 543 -39.22 -34.47 -8.62
C GLU A 543 -38.99 -33.11 -7.96
N TRP A 544 -39.64 -32.05 -8.48
CA TRP A 544 -39.62 -30.72 -7.87
C TRP A 544 -40.22 -30.70 -6.46
N ARG A 545 -41.31 -31.43 -6.23
CA ARG A 545 -41.94 -31.52 -4.91
C ARG A 545 -41.02 -32.24 -3.92
N SER A 546 -40.40 -33.34 -4.33
CA SER A 546 -39.44 -34.10 -3.51
C SER A 546 -38.26 -33.22 -3.12
N ALA A 547 -37.59 -32.58 -4.08
CA ALA A 547 -36.45 -31.71 -3.83
C ALA A 547 -36.81 -30.51 -2.95
N CYS A 548 -37.99 -29.89 -3.14
CA CYS A 548 -38.46 -28.80 -2.29
C CYS A 548 -38.75 -29.26 -0.86
N GLY A 549 -39.29 -30.48 -0.70
CA GLY A 549 -39.51 -31.12 0.59
C GLY A 549 -38.21 -31.39 1.32
N GLN A 550 -37.22 -31.97 0.64
CA GLN A 550 -35.89 -32.24 1.21
C GLN A 550 -35.17 -30.96 1.60
N LEU A 551 -35.16 -29.93 0.74
CA LEU A 551 -34.59 -28.62 1.06
C LEU A 551 -35.21 -28.02 2.33
N THR A 552 -36.53 -28.20 2.52
CA THR A 552 -37.24 -27.74 3.72
C THR A 552 -36.91 -28.58 4.95
N ALA A 553 -36.71 -29.89 4.79
CA ALA A 553 -36.42 -30.80 5.89
C ALA A 553 -34.99 -30.64 6.43
N ILE A 554 -34.01 -30.37 5.57
CA ILE A 554 -32.60 -30.19 5.99
C ILE A 554 -32.41 -28.85 6.71
N GLY A 555 -33.21 -27.83 6.37
CA GLY A 555 -33.22 -26.55 7.10
C GLY A 555 -31.94 -25.73 6.97
N LEU A 556 -31.21 -25.89 5.86
CA LEU A 556 -29.94 -25.17 5.64
C LEU A 556 -30.13 -23.67 5.46
N GLU A 557 -29.17 -22.91 5.96
CA GLU A 557 -29.02 -21.51 5.61
C GLU A 557 -28.57 -21.38 4.14
N PRO A 558 -28.96 -20.31 3.42
CA PRO A 558 -28.62 -20.16 2.00
C PRO A 558 -27.12 -20.25 1.71
N CYS A 559 -26.26 -19.84 2.65
CA CYS A 559 -24.81 -19.86 2.49
C CYS A 559 -24.19 -21.26 2.56
N GLU A 560 -24.95 -22.25 3.03
CA GLU A 560 -24.57 -23.66 3.14
C GLU A 560 -24.96 -24.44 1.88
N ILE A 561 -25.83 -23.88 1.04
CA ILE A 561 -26.26 -24.49 -0.21
C ILE A 561 -25.18 -24.23 -1.29
N ASP A 562 -24.37 -25.25 -1.55
CA ASP A 562 -23.41 -25.31 -2.66
C ASP A 562 -23.73 -26.44 -3.65
N GLU A 563 -22.89 -26.66 -4.65
CA GLU A 563 -23.14 -27.70 -5.67
C GLU A 563 -23.22 -29.12 -5.09
N LYS A 564 -22.45 -29.43 -4.04
CA LYS A 564 -22.48 -30.76 -3.42
C LYS A 564 -23.82 -30.96 -2.71
N VAL A 565 -24.22 -29.97 -1.93
CA VAL A 565 -25.50 -29.97 -1.22
C VAL A 565 -26.67 -29.99 -2.20
N GLY A 566 -26.62 -29.20 -3.27
CA GLY A 566 -27.64 -29.20 -4.32
C GLY A 566 -27.81 -30.57 -4.96
N THR A 567 -26.72 -31.32 -5.15
CA THR A 567 -26.77 -32.69 -5.69
C THR A 567 -27.40 -33.67 -4.69
N ILE A 568 -27.04 -33.58 -3.41
CA ILE A 568 -27.58 -34.43 -2.32
C ILE A 568 -29.10 -34.23 -2.14
N ILE A 569 -29.59 -32.99 -2.26
CA ILE A 569 -31.01 -32.65 -2.13
C ILE A 569 -31.89 -33.32 -3.21
N ILE A 570 -31.28 -33.79 -4.31
CA ILE A 570 -32.01 -34.28 -5.49
C ILE A 570 -31.77 -35.77 -5.73
N ASP A 571 -30.70 -36.36 -5.20
CA ASP A 571 -30.43 -37.80 -5.29
C ASP A 571 -29.84 -38.39 -3.98
N PRO A 572 -30.70 -38.79 -3.01
CA PRO A 572 -30.23 -39.31 -1.71
C PRO A 572 -29.53 -40.68 -1.79
N LEU A 573 -29.44 -41.30 -2.98
CA LEU A 573 -28.74 -42.58 -3.18
C LEU A 573 -27.22 -42.43 -3.42
N TYR A 574 -26.69 -41.19 -3.46
CA TYR A 574 -25.26 -40.89 -3.64
C TYR A 574 -24.57 -40.33 -2.39
N GLY A 575 -25.21 -40.42 -1.21
CA GLY A 575 -24.68 -39.97 0.09
C GLY A 575 -24.03 -41.08 0.89
#